data_AF-A0A1S9D0P4-F1
#
_entry.id   AF-A0A1S9D0P4-F1
#
_cell.length_a   1.000
_cell.length_b   1.000
_cell.length_c   1.000
_cell.angle_alpha   90.00
_cell.angle_beta   90.00
_cell.angle_gamma   90.00
#
_symmetry.space_group_name_H-M   'P 1'
#
loop_
_entity.id
_entity.type
_entity.pdbx_description
1 polymer ?
#
loop_
_entity_poly.entity_id
_entity_poly.type
_entity_poly.pdbx_seq_one_letter_code
_entity_poly.pdbx_strand_id
1 'polypeptide(L)'
;MLIWGVLAVLVLVAYGLGRTRFTPLKGWHWFLLGIGLSQASIWGALIVVGWLLGLGGRAQLNPAIKPYAFDAIQLGLGLLTVVALSCLFDAIQNGFLGYPEMQVAGNGSSAYDLNWYQDRSDPALPQAEVWSVPLSAYRLLMLAWALWLAYALLGWLRWGWGCYSTHGLWRSIRPRIAETPAQAAP
;
A
#
# COMPACT_ATOMS: atom_id res chain seq x y z
N MET A 1 6.98 -18.08 7.59
CA MET A 1 6.84 -18.05 6.11
C MET A 1 8.22 -17.88 5.51
N LEU A 2 8.57 -18.50 4.38
CA LEU A 2 9.85 -18.18 3.72
C LEU A 2 9.81 -16.73 3.22
N ILE A 3 10.60 -15.86 3.84
CA ILE A 3 10.78 -14.44 3.47
C ILE A 3 11.06 -14.30 1.96
N TRP A 4 11.78 -15.28 1.40
CA TRP A 4 12.15 -15.36 -0.01
C TRP A 4 10.95 -15.52 -0.96
N GLY A 5 9.93 -16.29 -0.57
CA GLY A 5 8.71 -16.45 -1.37
C GLY A 5 7.87 -15.17 -1.40
N VAL A 6 7.76 -14.49 -0.26
CA VAL A 6 7.07 -13.19 -0.16
C VAL A 6 7.80 -12.14 -0.99
N LEU A 7 9.13 -12.04 -0.86
CA LEU A 7 9.96 -11.14 -1.66
C LEU A 7 9.78 -11.37 -3.16
N ALA A 8 9.76 -12.61 -3.62
CA ALA A 8 9.58 -12.93 -5.04
C ALA A 8 8.21 -12.46 -5.58
N VAL A 9 7.13 -12.71 -4.85
CA VAL A 9 5.77 -12.21 -5.20
C VAL A 9 5.75 -10.68 -5.20
N LEU A 10 6.39 -10.06 -4.22
CA LEU A 10 6.44 -8.62 -4.08
C LEU A 10 7.21 -7.96 -5.23
N VAL A 11 8.34 -8.54 -5.65
CA VAL A 11 9.10 -8.11 -6.83
C VAL A 11 8.25 -8.24 -8.10
N LEU A 12 7.52 -9.35 -8.27
CA LEU A 12 6.64 -9.56 -9.41
C LEU A 12 5.51 -8.52 -9.49
N VAL A 13 4.85 -8.27 -8.36
CA VAL A 13 3.80 -7.26 -8.24
C VAL A 13 4.38 -5.85 -8.48
N ALA A 14 5.51 -5.52 -7.85
CA ALA A 14 6.18 -4.22 -8.04
C ALA A 14 6.66 -4.02 -9.48
N TYR A 15 7.11 -5.07 -10.17
CA TYR A 15 7.52 -5.01 -11.58
C TYR A 15 6.31 -4.84 -12.51
N GLY A 16 5.22 -5.55 -12.25
CA GLY A 16 3.96 -5.40 -12.99
C GLY A 16 3.37 -3.99 -12.84
N LEU A 17 3.36 -3.46 -11.61
CA LEU A 17 2.91 -2.09 -11.32
C LEU A 17 3.90 -1.01 -11.76
N GLY A 18 5.20 -1.27 -11.75
CA GLY A 18 6.22 -0.34 -12.23
C GLY A 18 6.16 -0.12 -13.75
N ARG A 19 5.52 -1.03 -14.48
CA ARG A 19 5.32 -0.93 -15.93
C ARG A 19 4.07 -0.12 -16.31
N THR A 20 3.15 0.11 -15.38
CA THR A 20 1.93 0.88 -15.65
C THR A 20 2.23 2.38 -15.52
N ARG A 21 2.15 3.12 -16.63
CA ARG A 21 2.25 4.60 -16.69
C ARG A 21 1.10 5.34 -15.95
N PHE A 22 0.29 4.60 -15.20
CA PHE A 22 -0.94 5.04 -14.55
C PHE A 22 -0.68 5.82 -13.26
N THR A 23 0.52 5.72 -12.67
CA THR A 23 0.90 6.42 -11.44
C THR A 23 2.19 7.22 -11.64
N PRO A 24 2.41 8.32 -10.90
CA PRO A 24 3.63 9.12 -10.99
C PRO A 24 4.85 8.40 -10.36
N LEU A 25 4.67 7.19 -9.82
CA LEU A 25 5.72 6.44 -9.15
C LEU A 25 6.62 5.72 -10.17
N LYS A 26 7.92 6.02 -10.15
CA LYS A 26 8.95 5.19 -10.81
C LYS A 26 9.03 3.82 -10.12
N GLY A 27 9.38 2.76 -10.86
CA GLY A 27 9.48 1.39 -10.31
C GLY A 27 10.31 1.25 -9.02
N TRP A 28 11.36 2.06 -8.84
CA TRP A 28 12.13 2.12 -7.59
C TRP A 28 11.32 2.56 -6.37
N HIS A 29 10.34 3.46 -6.53
CA HIS A 29 9.46 3.86 -5.43
C HIS A 29 8.51 2.72 -5.05
N TRP A 30 8.03 1.94 -6.02
CA TRP A 30 7.23 0.75 -5.76
C TRP A 30 8.02 -0.33 -5.01
N PHE A 31 9.29 -0.52 -5.35
CA PHE A 31 10.16 -1.46 -4.66
C PHE A 31 10.45 -1.03 -3.22
N LEU A 32 10.81 0.24 -2.99
CA LEU A 32 11.02 0.80 -1.65
C LEU A 32 9.77 0.72 -0.77
N LEU A 33 8.61 1.09 -1.33
CA LEU A 33 7.32 1.01 -0.66
C LEU A 33 6.99 -0.43 -0.30
N GLY A 34 7.18 -1.35 -1.25
CA GLY A 34 7.01 -2.78 -1.08
C GLY A 34 7.87 -3.38 0.02
N ILE A 35 9.16 -3.05 0.05
CA ILE A 35 10.09 -3.53 1.08
C ILE A 35 9.63 -3.07 2.47
N GLY A 36 9.37 -1.79 2.66
CA GLY A 36 9.03 -1.30 4.00
C GLY A 36 7.66 -1.77 4.48
N LEU A 37 6.67 -1.86 3.58
CA LEU A 37 5.35 -2.39 3.95
C LEU A 37 5.35 -3.91 4.13
N SER A 38 6.25 -4.66 3.49
CA SER A 38 6.39 -6.11 3.73
C SER A 38 6.80 -6.43 5.17
N GLN A 39 7.58 -5.54 5.79
CA GLN A 39 8.00 -5.69 7.17
C GLN A 39 6.90 -5.32 8.16
N ALA A 40 5.96 -4.46 7.76
CA ALA A 40 4.85 -4.03 8.61
C ALA A 40 3.59 -4.89 8.44
N SER A 41 3.05 -4.97 7.23
CA SER A 41 1.84 -5.74 6.91
C SER A 41 1.64 -5.89 5.40
N ILE A 42 1.54 -7.15 4.95
CA ILE A 42 1.20 -7.49 3.56
C ILE A 42 -0.18 -6.93 3.18
N TRP A 43 -1.15 -7.00 4.10
CA TRP A 43 -2.50 -6.48 3.87
C TRP A 43 -2.52 -4.96 3.71
N GLY A 44 -1.76 -4.25 4.54
CA GLY A 44 -1.58 -2.80 4.41
C GLY A 44 -0.95 -2.42 3.08
N ALA A 45 0.04 -3.19 2.61
CA ALA A 45 0.67 -2.99 1.31
C ALA A 45 -0.36 -3.08 0.17
N LEU A 46 -1.21 -4.11 0.17
CA LEU A 46 -2.23 -4.32 -0.85
C LEU A 46 -3.26 -3.18 -0.88
N ILE A 47 -3.68 -2.68 0.29
CA ILE A 47 -4.61 -1.55 0.39
C ILE A 47 -3.99 -0.29 -0.23
N VAL A 48 -2.74 0.03 0.09
CA VAL A 48 -2.02 1.20 -0.45
C VAL A 48 -1.84 1.07 -1.96
N VAL A 49 -1.51 -0.13 -2.45
CA VAL A 49 -1.41 -0.43 -3.88
C VAL A 49 -2.74 -0.17 -4.58
N GLY A 50 -3.83 -0.73 -4.03
CA GLY A 50 -5.18 -0.56 -4.56
C GLY A 50 -5.64 0.90 -4.55
N TRP A 51 -5.27 1.65 -3.52
CA TRP A 51 -5.53 3.09 -3.43
C TRP A 51 -4.85 3.89 -4.55
N LEU A 52 -3.55 3.69 -4.77
CA LEU A 52 -2.81 4.38 -5.83
C LEU A 52 -3.34 4.02 -7.22
N LEU A 53 -3.65 2.74 -7.46
CA LEU A 53 -4.27 2.29 -8.71
C LEU A 53 -5.67 2.87 -8.90
N GLY A 54 -6.49 2.92 -7.85
CA GLY A 54 -7.83 3.49 -7.88
C GLY A 54 -7.82 4.96 -8.26
N LEU A 55 -6.90 5.75 -7.70
CA LEU A 55 -6.68 7.15 -8.07
C LEU A 55 -6.25 7.31 -9.54
N GLY A 56 -5.32 6.48 -10.02
CA GLY A 56 -4.84 6.51 -11.40
C GLY A 56 -5.90 6.08 -12.42
N GLY A 57 -6.69 5.07 -12.07
CA GLY A 57 -7.84 4.62 -12.87
C GLY A 57 -8.92 5.68 -12.97
N ARG A 58 -9.18 6.44 -11.88
CA ARG A 58 -10.17 7.53 -11.90
C ARG A 58 -9.81 8.64 -12.89
N ALA A 59 -8.53 8.95 -13.06
CA ALA A 59 -8.08 9.98 -14.01
C ALA A 59 -8.35 9.60 -15.47
N GLN A 60 -8.42 8.31 -15.78
CA GLN A 60 -8.66 7.78 -17.14
C GLN A 60 -10.09 7.29 -17.35
N LEU A 61 -10.92 7.31 -16.30
CA LEU A 61 -12.31 6.88 -16.37
C LEU A 61 -13.09 7.81 -17.29
N ASN A 62 -13.78 7.21 -18.25
CA ASN A 62 -14.50 7.91 -19.30
C ASN A 62 -15.60 8.82 -18.69
N PRO A 63 -15.73 10.10 -19.08
CA PRO A 63 -16.76 11.01 -18.55
C PRO A 63 -18.21 10.59 -18.81
N ALA A 64 -18.49 9.56 -19.61
CA ALA A 64 -19.84 9.10 -19.97
C ALA A 64 -20.51 8.18 -18.91
N ILE A 65 -19.98 8.10 -17.69
CA ILE A 65 -20.54 7.25 -16.63
C ILE A 65 -21.75 7.93 -15.99
N LYS A 66 -22.74 7.12 -15.60
CA LYS A 66 -23.97 7.59 -14.95
C LYS A 66 -23.65 8.31 -13.62
N PRO A 67 -24.36 9.39 -13.27
CA PRO A 67 -24.06 10.22 -12.08
C PRO A 67 -23.96 9.43 -10.76
N TYR A 68 -24.86 8.46 -10.53
CA TYR A 68 -24.84 7.67 -9.29
C TYR A 68 -23.59 6.79 -9.15
N ALA A 69 -23.09 6.22 -10.25
CA ALA A 69 -21.89 5.39 -10.24
C ALA A 69 -20.64 6.26 -10.04
N PHE A 70 -20.67 7.49 -10.57
CA PHE A 70 -19.64 8.48 -10.36
C PHE A 70 -19.51 8.85 -8.88
N ASP A 71 -20.63 9.20 -8.23
CA ASP A 71 -20.65 9.58 -6.81
C ASP A 71 -20.27 8.39 -5.89
N ALA A 72 -20.71 7.16 -6.22
CA ALA A 72 -20.34 5.95 -5.48
C ALA A 72 -18.83 5.66 -5.56
N ILE A 73 -18.22 5.80 -6.74
CA ILE A 73 -16.77 5.65 -6.92
C ILE A 73 -16.04 6.75 -6.14
N GLN A 74 -16.54 7.98 -6.15
CA GLN A 74 -15.95 9.11 -5.43
C GLN A 74 -15.94 8.87 -3.91
N LEU A 75 -17.06 8.41 -3.36
CA LEU A 75 -17.18 8.04 -1.95
C LEU A 75 -16.28 6.85 -1.59
N GLY A 76 -16.25 5.83 -2.44
CA GLY A 76 -15.38 4.66 -2.27
C GLY A 76 -13.90 5.04 -2.29
N LEU A 77 -13.47 5.93 -3.19
CA LEU A 77 -12.10 6.45 -3.23
C LEU A 77 -11.76 7.27 -1.99
N GLY A 78 -12.70 8.08 -1.50
CA GLY A 78 -12.54 8.84 -0.26
C GLY A 78 -12.31 7.92 0.94
N LEU A 79 -13.16 6.91 1.11
CA LEU A 79 -13.01 5.90 2.16
C LEU A 79 -11.68 5.15 2.03
N LEU A 80 -11.34 4.71 0.83
CA LEU A 80 -10.10 4.00 0.55
C LEU A 80 -8.86 4.85 0.87
N THR A 81 -8.94 6.17 0.66
CA THR A 81 -7.87 7.10 1.02
C THR A 81 -7.67 7.15 2.54
N VAL A 82 -8.76 7.24 3.31
CA VAL A 82 -8.69 7.22 4.78
C VAL A 82 -8.07 5.92 5.26
N VAL A 83 -8.55 4.77 4.77
CA VAL A 83 -8.01 3.46 5.17
C VAL A 83 -6.54 3.32 4.78
N ALA A 84 -6.15 3.73 3.57
CA ALA A 84 -4.77 3.67 3.13
C ALA A 84 -3.83 4.53 3.98
N LEU A 85 -4.25 5.74 4.36
CA LEU A 85 -3.48 6.61 5.25
C LEU A 85 -3.34 6.02 6.65
N SER A 86 -4.41 5.43 7.20
CA SER A 86 -4.35 4.72 8.48
C SER A 86 -3.37 3.54 8.43
N CYS A 87 -3.43 2.72 7.37
CA CYS A 87 -2.48 1.62 7.19
C CYS A 87 -1.03 2.09 7.07
N LEU A 88 -0.77 3.22 6.40
CA LEU A 88 0.57 3.81 6.32
C LEU A 88 1.04 4.31 7.69
N PHE A 89 0.16 4.90 8.48
CA PHE A 89 0.46 5.34 9.84
C PHE A 89 0.80 4.16 10.75
N ASP A 90 -0.02 3.11 10.72
CA ASP A 90 0.24 1.86 11.45
C ASP A 90 1.55 1.21 11.01
N ALA A 91 1.87 1.26 9.70
CA ALA A 91 3.12 0.72 9.18
C ALA A 91 4.35 1.48 9.71
N ILE A 92 4.26 2.81 9.83
CA ILE A 92 5.32 3.64 10.42
C ILE A 92 5.47 3.32 11.91
N GLN A 93 4.36 3.17 12.64
CA GLN A 93 4.38 2.82 14.07
C GLN A 93 5.03 1.46 14.31
N ASN A 94 4.60 0.43 13.56
CA ASN A 94 5.19 -0.90 13.64
C ASN A 94 6.65 -0.92 13.19
N GLY A 95 7.01 -0.10 12.21
CA GLY A 95 8.39 0.02 11.74
C GLY A 95 9.38 0.58 12.77
N PHE A 96 8.90 1.43 13.69
CA PHE A 96 9.71 2.07 14.73
C PHE A 96 9.65 1.36 16.10
N LEU A 97 8.49 0.81 16.47
CA LEU A 97 8.22 0.23 17.80
C LEU A 97 8.12 -1.30 17.77
N GLY A 98 8.02 -1.91 16.59
CA GLY A 98 8.00 -3.36 16.44
C GLY A 98 9.35 -3.95 16.79
N TYR A 99 9.37 -4.82 17.79
CA TYR A 99 10.43 -5.82 17.85
C TYR A 99 10.33 -6.62 16.54
N PRO A 100 11.43 -6.82 15.80
CA PRO A 100 11.39 -7.67 14.63
C PRO A 100 10.77 -8.99 15.08
N GLU A 101 9.68 -9.41 14.43
CA GLU A 101 9.16 -10.75 14.66
C GLU A 101 10.32 -11.69 14.36
N MET A 102 10.97 -12.15 15.43
CA MET A 102 11.83 -13.30 15.38
C MET A 102 10.82 -14.39 15.04
N GLN A 103 10.75 -14.74 13.76
CA GLN A 103 9.84 -15.75 13.21
C GLN A 103 10.22 -17.12 13.77
N VAL A 104 10.19 -17.27 15.10
CA VAL A 104 10.37 -18.49 15.86
C VAL A 104 9.09 -19.27 15.64
N ALA A 105 9.10 -20.03 14.55
CA ALA A 105 8.03 -20.93 14.18
C ALA A 105 8.62 -22.34 14.12
N GLY A 106 8.10 -23.24 14.96
CA GLY A 106 8.53 -24.63 15.04
C GLY A 106 8.49 -25.20 16.45
N ASN A 107 8.25 -26.52 16.56
CA ASN A 107 8.27 -27.28 17.83
C ASN A 107 7.36 -26.73 18.95
N GLY A 108 6.23 -26.11 18.62
CA GLY A 108 5.35 -25.48 19.63
C GLY A 108 6.00 -24.30 20.37
N SER A 109 7.13 -23.78 19.87
CA SER A 109 7.80 -22.63 20.46
C SER A 109 7.06 -21.34 20.11
N SER A 110 7.06 -20.39 21.03
CA SER A 110 6.59 -19.02 20.86
C SER A 110 7.72 -18.03 21.12
N ALA A 111 7.48 -16.74 20.89
CA ALA A 111 8.46 -15.69 21.17
C ALA A 111 8.94 -15.63 22.64
N TYR A 112 8.19 -16.24 23.56
CA TYR A 112 8.48 -16.27 25.00
C TYR A 112 8.75 -17.68 25.55
N ASP A 113 8.58 -18.71 24.72
CA ASP A 113 8.70 -20.11 25.15
C ASP A 113 9.44 -20.91 24.08
N LEU A 114 10.68 -21.30 24.38
CA LEU A 114 11.56 -22.00 23.45
C LEU A 114 11.63 -23.47 23.86
N ASN A 115 10.92 -24.32 23.12
CA ASN A 115 11.02 -25.76 23.26
C ASN A 115 12.24 -26.25 22.49
N TRP A 116 13.36 -26.39 23.20
CA TRP A 116 14.60 -26.91 22.64
C TRP A 116 14.46 -28.43 22.42
N TYR A 117 14.55 -28.86 21.15
CA TYR A 117 14.65 -30.28 20.82
C TYR A 117 16.11 -30.73 21.05
N GLN A 118 16.32 -31.72 21.90
CA GLN A 118 17.63 -32.34 22.06
C GLN A 118 17.75 -33.49 21.06
N ASP A 119 18.07 -33.16 19.81
CA ASP A 119 18.39 -34.19 18.83
C ASP A 119 19.83 -34.65 18.99
N ARG A 120 20.06 -35.96 19.01
CA ARG A 120 21.43 -36.50 18.98
C ARG A 120 21.98 -36.29 17.58
N SER A 121 22.89 -35.32 17.45
CA SER A 121 23.57 -35.01 16.19
C SER A 121 24.83 -35.87 16.01
N ASP A 122 25.18 -36.14 14.76
CA ASP A 122 26.48 -36.66 14.36
C ASP A 122 27.62 -35.69 14.75
N PRO A 123 28.89 -36.13 14.91
CA PRO A 123 29.98 -35.31 15.44
C PRO A 123 30.31 -34.05 14.64
N ALA A 124 29.87 -33.96 13.38
CA ALA A 124 30.10 -32.83 12.50
C ALA A 124 28.82 -31.99 12.38
N LEU A 125 28.70 -30.98 13.25
CA LEU A 125 27.64 -29.98 13.13
C LEU A 125 27.92 -29.08 11.90
N PRO A 126 26.92 -28.80 11.05
CA PRO A 126 27.08 -27.82 9.99
C PRO A 126 27.44 -26.46 10.61
N GLN A 127 28.58 -25.90 10.19
CA GLN A 127 29.02 -24.58 10.65
C GLN A 127 28.12 -23.52 10.04
N ALA A 128 27.20 -22.99 10.85
CA ALA A 128 26.40 -21.84 10.48
C ALA A 128 27.24 -20.57 10.66
N GLU A 129 27.53 -19.86 9.57
CA GLU A 129 28.10 -18.53 9.63
C GLU A 129 27.03 -17.52 10.05
N VAL A 130 27.21 -16.88 11.20
CA VAL A 130 26.29 -15.87 11.72
C VAL A 130 26.86 -14.48 11.46
N TRP A 131 26.20 -13.73 10.58
CA TRP A 131 26.50 -12.33 10.33
C TRP A 131 25.60 -11.46 11.21
N SER A 132 26.18 -10.84 12.23
CA SER A 132 25.45 -9.95 13.14
C SER A 132 25.58 -8.48 12.71
N VAL A 133 24.45 -7.79 12.63
CA VAL A 133 24.37 -6.37 12.31
C VAL A 133 23.73 -5.66 13.52
N PRO A 134 24.26 -4.51 13.96
CA PRO A 134 23.72 -3.82 15.13
C PRO A 134 22.28 -3.34 14.87
N LEU A 135 21.43 -3.43 15.88
CA LEU A 135 20.02 -3.02 15.82
C LEU A 135 19.84 -1.54 15.45
N SER A 136 20.85 -0.70 15.70
CA SER A 136 20.86 0.71 15.30
C SER A 136 20.87 0.90 13.78
N ALA A 137 21.55 0.02 13.03
CA ALA A 137 21.58 0.10 11.56
C ALA A 137 20.18 -0.12 10.98
N TYR A 138 19.45 -1.11 11.52
CA TYR A 138 18.05 -1.34 11.19
C TYR A 138 17.17 -0.11 11.47
N ARG A 139 17.30 0.48 12.67
CA ARG A 139 16.52 1.67 13.07
C ARG A 139 16.80 2.88 12.18
N LEU A 140 18.06 3.12 11.82
CA LEU A 140 18.43 4.22 10.90
C LEU A 140 17.85 4.00 9.51
N LEU A 141 17.88 2.77 9.00
CA LEU A 141 17.30 2.42 7.71
C LEU A 141 15.78 2.62 7.71
N MET A 142 15.08 2.20 8.77
CA MET A 142 13.64 2.43 8.92
C MET A 142 13.30 3.90 9.07
N LEU A 143 14.13 4.69 9.74
CA LEU A 143 13.96 6.14 9.86
C LEU A 143 14.13 6.84 8.51
N ALA A 144 15.17 6.48 7.76
CA ALA A 144 15.37 6.99 6.41
C ALA A 144 14.19 6.61 5.49
N TRP A 145 13.69 5.38 5.62
CA TRP A 145 12.53 4.91 4.88
C TRP A 145 11.26 5.67 5.23
N ALA A 146 10.98 5.89 6.52
CA ALA A 146 9.80 6.64 6.97
C ALA A 146 9.83 8.11 6.51
N LEU A 147 11.00 8.75 6.57
CA LEU A 147 11.18 10.12 6.05
C LEU A 147 10.94 10.18 4.54
N TRP A 148 11.48 9.22 3.80
CA TRP A 148 11.24 9.10 2.37
C TRP A 148 9.75 8.89 2.07
N LEU A 149 9.08 8.00 2.82
CA LEU A 149 7.66 7.72 2.67
C LEU A 149 6.82 8.97 2.92
N ALA A 150 7.11 9.72 3.99
CA ALA A 150 6.41 10.96 4.31
C ALA A 150 6.54 12.00 3.18
N TYR A 151 7.74 12.16 2.63
CA TYR A 151 7.97 13.05 1.48
C TYR A 151 7.21 12.58 0.23
N ALA A 152 7.28 11.28 -0.08
CA ALA A 152 6.60 10.71 -1.24
C ALA A 152 5.07 10.80 -1.12
N LEU A 153 4.53 10.61 0.09
CA LEU A 153 3.11 10.67 0.39
C LEU A 153 2.51 12.05 0.07
N LEU A 154 3.23 13.15 0.37
CA LEU A 154 2.81 14.50 0.00
C LEU A 154 2.68 14.65 -1.52
N GLY A 155 3.63 14.09 -2.26
CA GLY A 155 3.60 14.06 -3.72
C GLY A 155 2.39 13.27 -4.25
N TRP A 156 2.10 12.12 -3.66
CA TRP A 156 0.96 11.28 -4.04
C TRP A 156 -0.38 11.93 -3.68
N LEU A 157 -0.49 12.59 -2.53
CA LEU A 157 -1.70 13.32 -2.14
C LEU A 157 -2.00 14.45 -3.13
N ARG A 158 -0.97 15.22 -3.50
CA ARG A 158 -1.10 16.32 -4.48
C ARG A 158 -1.53 15.80 -5.85
N TRP A 159 -0.93 14.71 -6.32
CA TRP A 159 -1.33 14.06 -7.57
C TRP A 159 -2.74 13.47 -7.50
N GLY A 160 -3.05 12.76 -6.41
CA GLY A 160 -4.33 12.13 -6.16
C GLY A 160 -5.46 13.17 -6.09
N TRP A 161 -5.20 14.34 -5.51
CA TRP A 161 -6.14 15.46 -5.54
C TRP A 161 -6.41 15.96 -6.96
N GLY A 162 -5.38 16.03 -7.80
CA GLY A 162 -5.55 16.28 -9.24
C GLY A 162 -6.45 15.25 -9.90
N CYS A 163 -6.20 13.97 -9.69
CA CYS A 163 -7.00 12.87 -10.26
C CYS A 163 -8.46 12.87 -9.75
N TYR A 164 -8.66 13.19 -8.47
CA TYR A 164 -9.97 13.24 -7.81
C TYR A 164 -10.82 14.43 -8.27
N SER A 165 -10.18 15.56 -8.54
CA SER A 165 -10.85 16.79 -9.04
C SER A 165 -11.07 16.79 -10.56
N THR A 166 -10.43 15.89 -11.30
CA THR A 166 -10.57 15.80 -12.75
C THR A 166 -11.99 15.35 -13.15
N HIS A 167 -12.66 16.15 -14.00
CA HIS A 167 -14.06 15.98 -14.46
C HIS A 167 -15.16 16.38 -13.46
N GLY A 168 -14.83 17.20 -12.46
CA GLY A 168 -15.78 17.72 -11.47
C GLY A 168 -15.89 16.83 -10.24
N LEU A 169 -16.28 17.42 -9.10
CA LEU A 169 -16.30 16.72 -7.81
C LEU A 169 -17.61 15.95 -7.59
N TRP A 170 -18.76 16.51 -7.94
CA TRP A 170 -20.06 15.88 -7.69
C TRP A 170 -20.95 16.11 -8.91
N ARG A 171 -21.64 15.08 -9.40
CA ARG A 171 -22.58 15.24 -10.52
C ARG A 171 -23.99 15.34 -9.99
N SER A 172 -24.61 16.51 -10.16
CA SER A 172 -25.99 16.72 -9.73
C SER A 172 -26.93 15.74 -10.42
N ILE A 173 -27.62 14.92 -9.63
CA ILE A 173 -28.76 14.10 -10.06
C ILE A 173 -29.97 15.03 -10.22
N ARG A 174 -29.86 16.06 -11.06
CA ARG A 174 -31.03 16.84 -11.47
C ARG A 174 -31.55 16.24 -12.77
N PRO A 175 -32.79 15.74 -12.82
CA PRO A 175 -33.41 15.48 -14.10
C PRO A 175 -33.41 16.80 -14.87
N ARG A 176 -32.94 16.77 -16.12
CA ARG A 176 -33.09 17.90 -17.03
C ARG A 176 -34.59 18.10 -17.17
N ILE A 177 -35.15 19.07 -16.43
CA ILE A 177 -36.51 19.53 -16.65
C ILE A 177 -36.44 20.13 -18.05
N ALA A 178 -37.02 19.42 -19.01
CA ALA A 178 -37.20 19.97 -20.34
C ALA A 178 -38.07 21.21 -20.16
N GLU A 179 -37.51 22.39 -20.35
CA GLU A 179 -38.30 23.59 -20.51
C GLU A 179 -39.17 23.36 -21.75
N THR A 180 -40.44 23.04 -21.52
CA THR A 180 -41.47 23.04 -22.56
C THR A 180 -41.41 24.41 -23.23
N PRO A 181 -41.20 24.50 -24.55
CA PRO A 181 -41.24 25.79 -25.22
C PRO A 181 -42.63 26.35 -25.01
N ALA A 182 -42.72 27.48 -24.31
CA ALA A 182 -43.95 28.23 -24.14
C ALA A 182 -44.45 28.62 -25.55
N GLN A 183 -45.36 27.81 -26.07
CA GLN A 183 -46.03 28.04 -27.33
C GLN A 183 -46.83 29.33 -27.20
N ALA A 184 -46.64 30.19 -28.20
CA ALA A 184 -47.16 31.55 -28.31
C ALA A 184 -48.65 31.66 -27.96
N ALA A 185 -48.97 32.65 -27.12
CA ALA A 185 -50.32 33.15 -26.89
C ALA A 185 -50.76 34.04 -28.09
N PRO A 186 -52.07 34.25 -28.27
CA PRO A 186 -52.80 34.22 -29.55
C PRO A 186 -52.56 35.37 -30.53
#